data_AF-A0A932C353-F1
#
_entry.id   AF-A0A932C353-F1
#
_cell.length_a   1.000
_cell.length_b   1.000
_cell.length_c   1.000
_cell.angle_alpha   90.00
_cell.angle_beta   90.00
_cell.angle_gamma   90.00
#
_symmetry.space_group_name_H-M   'P 1'
#
loop_
_entity.id
_entity.type
_entity.pdbx_description
1 polymer ?
#
loop_
_entity_poly.entity_id
_entity_poly.type
_entity_poly.pdbx_seq_one_letter_code
_entity_poly.pdbx_strand_id
1 'polypeptide(L)'
;MSALQWLAGVRIGAILGACLGGVYSFFAIVAFLLGSQAFDKPGQTLGAVVAVFFGLGIMGGAAVGAARPLARGKISGRIVSSLAIVAGVSPLAAIGLGSPVHWGLGEWILVAVPAITIGWNVGPDIVVAEGR
;
A
#
# COMPACT_ATOMS: atom_id res chain seq x y z
N MET A 1 11.29 -3.21 -23.31
CA MET A 1 10.56 -2.04 -22.78
C MET A 1 11.56 -0.91 -22.68
N SER A 2 11.27 0.29 -23.20
CA SER A 2 12.23 1.40 -23.14
C SER A 2 12.24 2.05 -21.75
N ALA A 3 13.33 2.70 -21.36
CA ALA A 3 13.45 3.40 -20.07
C ALA A 3 12.34 4.46 -19.86
N LEU A 4 11.90 5.10 -20.95
CA LEU A 4 10.78 6.04 -20.94
C LEU A 4 9.44 5.38 -20.60
N GLN A 5 9.17 4.19 -21.15
CA GLN A 5 7.97 3.41 -20.83
C GLN A 5 7.99 2.92 -19.37
N TRP A 6 9.18 2.60 -18.85
CA TRP A 6 9.34 2.22 -17.44
C TRP A 6 9.03 3.38 -16.50
N LEU A 7 9.63 4.54 -16.74
CA LEU A 7 9.37 5.76 -15.96
C LEU A 7 7.90 6.19 -16.02
N ALA A 8 7.24 6.03 -17.17
CA ALA A 8 5.81 6.28 -17.30
C ALA A 8 4.99 5.35 -16.40
N GLY A 9 5.33 4.06 -16.34
CA GLY A 9 4.70 3.09 -15.44
C GLY A 9 4.90 3.44 -13.96
N VAL A 10 6.11 3.84 -13.56
CA VAL A 10 6.42 4.31 -12.21
C VAL A 10 5.60 5.55 -11.85
N ARG A 11 5.52 6.53 -12.76
CA ARG A 11 4.74 7.77 -12.54
C ARG A 11 3.25 7.47 -12.38
N ILE A 12 2.67 6.66 -13.26
CA ILE A 12 1.25 6.28 -13.17
C ILE A 12 1.00 5.54 -11.85
N GLY A 13 1.88 4.60 -11.49
CA GLY A 13 1.81 3.89 -10.21
C GLY A 13 1.87 4.85 -9.02
N ALA A 14 2.79 5.80 -9.01
CA ALA A 14 2.93 6.81 -7.96
C ALA A 14 1.68 7.70 -7.84
N ILE A 15 1.06 8.09 -8.97
CA ILE A 15 -0.18 8.89 -8.98
C ILE A 15 -1.33 8.09 -8.38
N LEU A 16 -1.53 6.85 -8.81
CA LEU A 16 -2.57 5.97 -8.24
C LEU A 16 -2.33 5.73 -6.75
N GLY A 17 -1.06 5.54 -6.37
CA GLY A 17 -0.61 5.43 -4.99
C GLY A 17 -0.89 6.69 -4.17
N ALA A 18 -0.69 7.88 -4.75
CA ALA A 18 -1.01 9.15 -4.11
C ALA A 18 -2.52 9.33 -3.90
N CYS A 19 -3.33 8.95 -4.89
CA CYS A 19 -4.79 8.96 -4.76
C CYS A 19 -5.25 8.04 -3.62
N LEU A 20 -4.73 6.81 -3.58
CA LEU A 20 -5.06 5.84 -2.54
C LEU A 20 -4.58 6.33 -1.16
N GLY A 21 -3.35 6.81 -1.08
CA GLY A 21 -2.77 7.44 0.10
C GLY A 21 -3.63 8.61 0.60
N GLY A 22 -4.13 9.45 -0.32
CA GLY A 22 -5.02 10.56 -0.02
C GLY A 22 -6.36 10.12 0.57
N VAL A 23 -6.97 9.05 0.05
CA VAL A 23 -8.18 8.45 0.62
C VAL A 23 -7.93 7.94 2.04
N TYR A 24 -6.81 7.26 2.28
CA TYR A 24 -6.45 6.81 3.62
C TYR A 24 -6.15 7.96 4.58
N SER A 25 -5.48 9.01 4.10
CA SER A 25 -5.26 10.24 4.87
C SER A 25 -6.58 10.90 5.25
N PHE A 26 -7.55 10.97 4.33
CA PHE A 26 -8.89 11.48 4.61
C PHE A 26 -9.59 10.64 5.69
N PHE A 27 -9.51 9.31 5.59
CA PHE A 27 -10.07 8.42 6.62
C PHE A 27 -9.41 8.63 7.99
N ALA A 28 -8.09 8.83 8.03
CA ALA A 28 -7.37 9.15 9.27
C ALA A 28 -7.83 10.49 9.88
N ILE A 29 -8.08 11.51 9.05
CA ILE A 29 -8.63 12.79 9.50
C ILE A 29 -10.02 12.60 10.09
N VAL A 30 -10.90 11.85 9.41
CA VAL A 30 -12.25 11.55 9.93
C VAL A 30 -12.16 10.78 11.26
N ALA A 31 -11.31 9.76 11.34
CA ALA A 31 -11.12 8.98 12.56
C ALA A 31 -10.60 9.84 13.73
N PHE A 32 -9.72 10.81 13.45
CA PHE A 32 -9.24 11.77 14.45
C PHE A 32 -10.37 12.69 14.94
N LEU A 33 -11.17 13.24 14.02
CA LEU A 33 -12.30 14.10 14.35
C LEU A 33 -13.39 13.38 15.15
N LEU A 34 -13.52 12.06 14.99
CA LEU A 34 -14.42 11.21 15.76
C LEU A 34 -13.85 10.77 17.13
N GLY A 35 -12.66 11.24 17.51
CA GLY A 35 -12.05 10.93 18.80
C GLY A 35 -11.56 9.50 18.93
N SER A 36 -11.03 8.91 17.85
CA SER A 36 -10.50 7.55 17.88
C SER A 36 -9.33 7.41 18.87
N GLN A 37 -9.40 6.36 19.71
CA GLN A 37 -8.33 5.96 20.64
C GLN A 37 -7.01 5.61 19.94
N ALA A 38 -7.04 5.45 18.60
CA ALA A 38 -5.85 5.24 17.80
C ALA A 38 -4.81 6.39 17.91
N PHE A 39 -5.24 7.59 18.28
CA PHE A 39 -4.36 8.77 18.42
C PHE A 39 -3.87 9.02 19.84
N ASP A 40 -4.33 8.24 20.82
CA ASP A 40 -3.88 8.35 22.22
C ASP A 40 -2.49 7.73 22.44
N LYS A 41 -1.96 7.05 21.42
CA LYS A 41 -0.64 6.40 21.50
C LYS A 41 0.49 7.44 21.33
N PRO A 42 1.58 7.34 22.11
CA PRO A 42 2.70 8.25 22.02
C PRO A 42 3.28 8.32 20.60
N GLY A 43 3.44 9.53 20.06
CA GLY A 43 4.01 9.74 18.72
C GLY A 43 3.03 9.59 17.55
N GLN A 44 1.76 9.25 17.78
CA GLN A 44 0.72 9.25 16.75
C GLN A 44 0.01 10.60 16.65
N THR A 45 0.70 11.59 16.09
CA THR A 45 0.03 12.82 15.66
C THR A 45 -0.73 12.58 14.36
N LEU A 46 -1.85 13.28 14.16
CA LEU A 46 -2.59 13.24 12.89
C LEU A 46 -1.67 13.52 11.69
N GLY A 47 -0.77 14.50 11.83
CA GLY A 47 0.21 14.84 10.80
C GLY A 47 1.15 13.68 10.47
N ALA A 48 1.65 12.97 11.48
CA ALA A 48 2.51 11.80 11.26
C ALA A 48 1.77 10.66 10.57
N VAL A 49 0.52 10.37 10.98
CA VAL A 49 -0.31 9.33 10.35
C VAL A 49 -0.61 9.67 8.90
N VAL A 50 -1.02 10.92 8.61
CA VAL A 50 -1.29 11.39 7.25
C VAL A 50 -0.04 11.33 6.39
N ALA A 51 1.11 11.78 6.89
CA ALA A 51 2.38 11.75 6.16
C ALA A 51 2.81 10.31 5.84
N VAL A 52 2.64 9.39 6.78
CA VAL A 52 2.96 7.97 6.58
C VAL A 52 2.01 7.32 5.57
N PHE A 53 0.70 7.56 5.67
CA PHE A 53 -0.27 6.96 4.74
C PHE A 53 -0.10 7.49 3.31
N PHE A 54 0.09 8.80 3.19
CA PHE A 54 0.29 9.43 1.90
C PHE A 54 1.64 9.02 1.29
N GLY A 55 2.70 9.03 2.09
CA GLY A 55 4.05 8.62 1.67
C GLY A 55 4.12 7.15 1.28
N LEU A 56 3.57 6.24 2.09
CA LEU A 56 3.50 4.82 1.77
C LEU A 56 2.62 4.56 0.55
N GLY A 57 1.53 5.32 0.37
CA GLY A 57 0.71 5.27 -0.83
C GLY A 57 1.53 5.57 -2.08
N ILE A 58 2.24 6.70 -2.10
CA ILE A 58 3.11 7.09 -3.22
C ILE A 58 4.22 6.06 -3.47
N MET A 59 4.95 5.67 -2.42
CA MET A 59 6.07 4.74 -2.55
C MET A 59 5.60 3.35 -2.99
N GLY A 60 4.52 2.85 -2.40
CA GLY A 60 3.90 1.58 -2.77
C GLY A 60 3.42 1.59 -4.21
N GLY A 61 2.72 2.65 -4.62
CA GLY A 61 2.30 2.84 -6.00
C GLY A 61 3.47 2.92 -6.98
N ALA A 62 4.52 3.67 -6.65
CA ALA A 62 5.74 3.76 -7.46
C ALA A 62 6.45 2.41 -7.59
N ALA A 63 6.56 1.65 -6.50
CA ALA A 63 7.16 0.32 -6.48
C ALA A 63 6.35 -0.68 -7.32
N VAL A 64 5.02 -0.64 -7.21
CA VAL A 64 4.11 -1.44 -8.06
C VAL A 64 4.28 -1.06 -9.53
N GLY A 65 4.31 0.24 -9.86
CA GLY A 65 4.55 0.72 -11.21
C GLY A 65 5.91 0.31 -11.78
N ALA A 66 6.96 0.33 -10.94
CA ALA A 66 8.30 -0.11 -11.28
C ALA A 66 8.38 -1.62 -11.53
N ALA A 67 7.60 -2.40 -10.77
CA ALA A 67 7.59 -3.86 -10.81
C ALA A 67 6.58 -4.44 -11.82
N ARG A 68 5.64 -3.63 -12.34
CA ARG A 68 4.70 -3.99 -13.42
C ARG A 68 5.35 -4.67 -14.65
N PRO A 69 6.55 -4.28 -15.14
CA PRO A 69 7.18 -4.96 -16.27
C PRO A 69 7.61 -6.38 -15.92
N LEU A 70 7.94 -6.61 -14.65
CA LEU A 70 8.31 -7.93 -14.13
C LEU A 70 7.07 -8.81 -14.04
N ALA A 71 5.88 -8.24 -13.80
CA ALA A 71 4.58 -8.93 -13.64
C ALA A 71 4.05 -9.69 -14.88
N ARG A 72 4.81 -9.80 -15.96
CA ARG A 72 4.45 -10.56 -17.18
C ARG A 72 4.29 -12.08 -16.95
N GLY A 73 4.74 -12.59 -15.80
CA GLY A 73 4.59 -13.98 -15.40
C GLY A 73 3.63 -14.15 -14.23
N LYS A 74 3.02 -15.32 -14.08
CA LYS A 74 2.08 -15.62 -12.98
C LYS A 74 2.69 -15.38 -11.60
N ILE A 75 3.98 -15.68 -11.41
CA ILE A 75 4.67 -15.52 -10.13
C ILE A 75 4.94 -14.04 -9.82
N SER A 76 5.38 -13.28 -10.81
CA SER A 76 5.70 -11.87 -10.64
C SER A 76 4.44 -11.01 -10.50
N GLY A 77 3.34 -11.35 -11.17
CA GLY A 77 2.02 -10.74 -10.93
C GLY A 77 1.58 -10.92 -9.47
N ARG A 78 1.72 -12.12 -8.92
CA ARG A 78 1.44 -12.41 -7.50
C ARG A 78 2.26 -11.55 -6.54
N ILE A 79 3.56 -11.37 -6.81
CA ILE A 79 4.44 -10.55 -5.98
C ILE A 79 4.01 -9.07 -6.02
N VAL A 80 3.71 -8.54 -7.20
CA VAL A 80 3.27 -7.15 -7.37
C VAL A 80 1.91 -6.91 -6.71
N SER A 81 0.95 -7.82 -6.90
CA SER A 81 -0.35 -7.75 -6.23
C SER A 81 -0.24 -7.84 -4.71
N SER A 82 0.65 -8.69 -4.20
CA SER A 82 0.93 -8.79 -2.76
C SER A 82 1.48 -7.49 -2.21
N LEU A 83 2.46 -6.87 -2.89
CA LEU A 83 3.00 -5.57 -2.48
C LEU A 83 1.96 -4.45 -2.52
N ALA A 84 1.10 -4.44 -3.54
CA ALA A 84 0.00 -3.47 -3.65
C ALA A 84 -0.99 -3.60 -2.48
N ILE A 85 -1.35 -4.84 -2.11
CA ILE A 85 -2.28 -5.09 -1.01
C ILE A 85 -1.61 -4.79 0.33
N VAL A 86 -0.34 -5.13 0.54
CA VAL A 86 0.39 -4.74 1.76
C VAL A 86 0.38 -3.21 1.89
N ALA A 87 0.70 -2.48 0.83
CA ALA A 87 0.68 -1.02 0.83
C ALA A 87 -0.73 -0.43 1.09
N GLY A 88 -1.79 -1.09 0.60
CA GLY A 88 -3.18 -0.66 0.83
C GLY A 88 -3.77 -1.05 2.19
N VAL A 89 -3.35 -2.18 2.77
CA VAL A 89 -3.88 -2.67 4.06
C VAL A 89 -3.11 -2.09 5.25
N SER A 90 -1.82 -1.77 5.09
CA SER A 90 -1.00 -1.18 6.16
C SER A 90 -1.60 0.09 6.78
N PRO A 91 -2.20 1.03 6.00
CA PRO A 91 -2.89 2.18 6.56
C PRO A 91 -4.10 1.82 7.44
N LEU A 92 -4.90 0.83 7.05
CA LEU A 92 -6.05 0.39 7.85
C LEU A 92 -5.61 -0.29 9.14
N ALA A 93 -4.58 -1.14 9.06
CA ALA A 93 -4.01 -1.80 10.22
C ALA A 93 -3.39 -0.81 11.21
N ALA A 94 -2.84 0.31 10.74
CA ALA A 94 -2.28 1.36 11.58
C ALA A 94 -3.32 2.10 12.46
N ILE A 95 -4.60 1.98 12.13
CA ILE A 95 -5.69 2.50 12.97
C ILE A 95 -5.87 1.61 14.21
N GLY A 96 -5.75 0.28 14.09
CA GLY A 96 -5.86 -0.64 15.23
C GLY A 96 -4.54 -0.83 15.96
N LEU A 97 -3.45 -1.04 15.22
CA LEU A 97 -2.14 -1.41 15.76
C LEU A 97 -1.29 -0.20 16.15
N GLY A 98 -1.63 0.99 15.66
CA GLY A 98 -0.85 2.21 15.86
C GLY A 98 0.15 2.43 14.74
N SER A 99 1.07 3.38 14.90
CA SER A 99 1.98 3.79 13.82
C SER A 99 2.88 2.63 13.33
N PRO A 100 2.95 2.38 12.01
CA PRO A 100 3.79 1.31 11.45
C PRO A 100 5.28 1.52 11.65
N VAL A 101 5.70 2.71 12.06
CA VAL A 101 7.10 3.03 12.43
C VAL A 101 7.53 2.28 13.70
N HIS A 102 6.58 1.93 14.59
CA HIS A 102 6.86 1.25 15.86
C HIS A 102 6.46 -0.22 15.85
N TRP A 103 6.00 -0.74 14.70
CA TRP A 103 5.59 -2.13 14.59
C TRP A 103 6.80 -3.05 14.75
N GLY A 104 6.65 -4.06 15.60
CA GLY A 104 7.57 -5.17 15.66
C GLY A 104 7.31 -6.16 14.53
N LEU A 105 8.08 -7.25 14.53
CA LEU A 105 7.94 -8.31 13.53
C LEU A 105 6.53 -8.91 13.53
N GLY A 106 5.87 -9.00 14.69
CA GLY A 106 4.54 -9.60 14.84
C GLY A 106 3.44 -8.79 14.16
N GLU A 107 3.44 -7.47 14.33
CA GLU A 107 2.49 -6.56 13.70
C GLU A 107 2.69 -6.52 12.18
N TRP A 108 3.96 -6.51 11.73
CA TRP A 108 4.26 -6.62 10.31
C TRP A 108 3.81 -7.97 9.72
N ILE A 109 3.97 -9.08 10.44
CA ILE A 109 3.47 -10.40 10.01
C ILE A 109 1.95 -10.40 9.91
N LEU A 110 1.24 -9.83 10.88
CA LEU A 110 -0.23 -9.74 10.90
C LEU A 110 -0.79 -8.96 9.71
N VAL A 111 -0.04 -8.00 9.18
CA VAL A 111 -0.46 -7.21 8.00
C VAL A 111 0.04 -7.83 6.71
N ALA A 112 1.31 -8.25 6.68
CA ALA A 112 1.95 -8.74 5.48
C ALA A 112 1.45 -10.12 5.08
N VAL A 113 1.27 -11.06 6.01
CA VAL A 113 0.87 -12.43 5.66
C VAL A 113 -0.50 -12.48 5.00
N PRO A 114 -1.58 -11.90 5.57
CA PRO A 114 -2.88 -11.88 4.90
C PRO A 114 -2.84 -11.16 3.55
N ALA A 115 -2.15 -10.02 3.49
CA ALA A 115 -2.01 -9.24 2.26
C ALA A 115 -1.27 -10.01 1.15
N ILE A 116 -0.21 -10.74 1.51
CA ILE A 116 0.54 -11.62 0.61
C ILE A 116 -0.34 -12.81 0.21
N THR A 117 -1.08 -13.43 1.14
CA THR A 117 -2.00 -14.53 0.81
C THR A 117 -3.07 -14.08 -0.19
N ILE A 118 -3.66 -12.90 0.00
CA ILE A 118 -4.65 -12.35 -0.94
C ILE A 118 -3.98 -12.03 -2.28
N GLY A 119 -2.83 -11.35 -2.28
CA GLY A 119 -2.10 -11.02 -3.52
C GLY A 119 -1.64 -12.25 -4.28
N TRP A 120 -1.33 -13.34 -3.58
CA TRP A 120 -0.97 -14.62 -4.16
C TRP A 120 -2.13 -15.33 -4.85
N ASN A 121 -3.34 -15.20 -4.30
CA ASN A 121 -4.54 -15.82 -4.84
C ASN A 121 -5.23 -14.96 -5.92
N VAL A 122 -5.17 -13.63 -5.82
CA VAL A 122 -5.82 -12.68 -6.74
C VAL A 122 -4.89 -12.24 -7.87
N GLY A 123 -3.57 -12.24 -7.65
CA GLY A 123 -2.58 -11.81 -8.64
C GLY A 123 -2.62 -12.51 -10.01
N PRO A 124 -2.98 -13.81 -10.12
CA PRO A 124 -3.14 -14.46 -11.43
C PRO A 124 -4.24 -13.83 -12.29
N ASP A 125 -5.36 -13.40 -11.69
CA ASP A 125 -6.53 -12.91 -12.43
C ASP A 125 -6.33 -11.49 -12.95
N ILE A 126 -5.52 -10.68 -12.26
CA ILE A 126 -5.12 -9.34 -12.69
C ILE A 126 -4.24 -9.41 -13.95
N VAL A 127 -3.36 -10.41 -14.06
CA VAL A 127 -2.48 -10.60 -15.23
C VAL A 127 -3.26 -11.14 -16.44
N VAL A 128 -4.30 -11.95 -16.22
CA VAL A 128 -5.13 -12.51 -17.30
C VAL A 128 -6.04 -11.45 -17.93
N ALA A 129 -6.47 -10.44 -17.17
CA ALA A 129 -7.28 -9.33 -17.68
C ALA A 129 -6.51 -8.37 -18.61
N GLU A 130 -5.18 -8.22 -18.46
CA GLU A 130 -4.35 -7.37 -19.33
C GLU A 130 -3.87 -8.06 -20.62
N GLY A 131 -4.04 -9.38 -20.72
CA GLY A 131 -3.62 -10.20 -21.87
C GLY A 131 -4.70 -10.47 -22.92
N ARG A 132 -5.88 -9.86 -22.80
CA ARG A 132 -7.00 -9.96 -23.76
C ARG A 132 -7.27 -8.64 -24.44
#